data_AF-A0A8C8Y739-F1
#
_entry.id   AF-A0A8C8Y739-F1
#
_cell.length_a   1.000
_cell.length_b   1.000
_cell.length_c   1.000
_cell.angle_alpha   90.00
_cell.angle_beta   90.00
_cell.angle_gamma   90.00
#
_symmetry.space_group_name_H-M   'P 1'
#
loop_
_entity.id
_entity.type
_entity.pdbx_description
1 polymer ?
#
loop_
_entity_poly.entity_id
_entity_poly.type
_entity_poly.pdbx_seq_one_letter_code
_entity_poly.pdbx_strand_id
1 'polypeptide(L)'
;MPYFKQPKHLQSLMLLQWPLSYLAMFWILQPFFIYLLFTSLWPLPVLYFVWFFLDWKTPEQGGRRSAWVRNWCAWTHIKDYFPITIQKTKDLSPEHNYLMGVHPHGLLTFGAFCNFCTEATGFSKIFPGITPHLATLSWFFKIPFVREYLMAKGVCSVSQPAIDYLLSHGTGNLVGIVVGGVGEALQSVPNTTTLILRKRKGFVRTALQHGAHLVPTFTFGETEVYDQVLFHKDSWMHKFQSCFRSIFGFYFCVFYGRGFRQGSTGLLPYSLPIVTVVGEPLPLPKIEKPSQEMVGKYHTLYMDALCKLFDQHKTQYGCSENQKLLFL
;
A
#
# COMPACT_ATOMS: atom_id res chain seq x y z
N MET A 1 -22.75 -1.91 -19.40
CA MET A 1 -21.96 -2.34 -18.22
C MET A 1 -21.47 -3.76 -18.46
N PRO A 2 -20.18 -4.06 -18.28
CA PRO A 2 -19.70 -5.44 -18.33
C PRO A 2 -20.45 -6.29 -17.29
N TYR A 3 -20.85 -7.49 -17.69
CA TYR A 3 -21.61 -8.43 -16.88
C TYR A 3 -20.67 -9.12 -15.88
N PHE A 4 -20.54 -8.57 -14.66
CA PHE A 4 -19.74 -9.20 -13.61
C PHE A 4 -20.52 -10.31 -12.92
N LYS A 5 -19.93 -11.50 -12.82
CA LYS A 5 -20.50 -12.61 -12.04
C LYS A 5 -20.63 -12.19 -10.57
N GLN A 6 -21.78 -12.47 -9.98
CA GLN A 6 -21.98 -12.19 -8.56
C GLN A 6 -21.01 -13.01 -7.72
N PRO A 7 -20.39 -12.40 -6.70
CA PRO A 7 -19.58 -13.15 -5.74
C PRO A 7 -20.52 -14.03 -4.91
N LYS A 8 -20.04 -15.19 -4.48
CA LYS A 8 -20.74 -15.91 -3.40
C LYS A 8 -20.72 -15.04 -2.13
N HIS A 9 -21.75 -15.12 -1.28
CA HIS A 9 -21.81 -14.34 -0.03
C HIS A 9 -20.54 -14.44 0.81
N LEU A 10 -19.94 -15.63 0.87
CA LEU A 10 -18.66 -15.86 1.54
C LEU A 10 -17.53 -15.02 0.95
N GLN A 11 -17.42 -14.93 -0.38
CA GLN A 11 -16.37 -14.14 -1.04
C GLN A 11 -16.57 -12.63 -0.79
N SER A 12 -17.81 -12.14 -0.79
CA SER A 12 -18.11 -10.76 -0.38
C SER A 12 -17.72 -10.47 1.06
N LEU A 13 -18.01 -11.40 1.98
CA LEU A 13 -17.62 -11.27 3.39
C LEU A 13 -16.09 -11.25 3.53
N MET A 14 -15.36 -12.11 2.81
CA MET A 14 -13.90 -12.14 2.83
C MET A 14 -13.28 -10.86 2.24
N LEU A 15 -13.87 -10.28 1.19
CA LEU A 15 -13.45 -8.97 0.66
C LEU A 15 -13.62 -7.86 1.69
N LEU A 16 -14.77 -7.86 2.37
CA LEU A 16 -15.08 -6.85 3.38
C LEU A 16 -14.37 -7.11 4.72
N GLN A 17 -13.88 -8.32 4.97
CA GLN A 17 -13.19 -8.66 6.21
C GLN A 17 -12.03 -7.69 6.48
N TRP A 18 -11.25 -7.33 5.45
CA TRP A 18 -10.13 -6.41 5.61
C TRP A 18 -10.55 -5.01 6.09
N PRO A 19 -11.42 -4.27 5.38
CA PRO A 19 -11.90 -2.95 5.85
C PRO A 19 -12.76 -3.04 7.12
N LEU A 20 -13.61 -4.06 7.26
CA LEU A 20 -14.45 -4.24 8.45
C LEU A 20 -13.62 -4.51 9.71
N SER A 21 -12.45 -5.16 9.59
CA SER A 21 -11.57 -5.35 10.74
C SER A 21 -11.07 -4.03 11.31
N TYR A 22 -10.76 -3.04 10.46
CA TYR A 22 -10.37 -1.71 10.94
C TYR A 22 -11.53 -0.98 11.61
N LEU A 23 -12.74 -1.08 11.05
CA LEU A 23 -13.94 -0.51 11.66
C LEU A 23 -14.24 -1.17 13.01
N ALA A 24 -14.13 -2.49 13.12
CA ALA A 24 -14.32 -3.22 14.37
C ALA A 24 -13.25 -2.85 15.41
N MET A 25 -11.97 -2.74 15.01
CA MET A 25 -10.91 -2.29 15.92
C MET A 25 -11.17 -0.89 16.47
N PHE A 26 -11.58 0.04 15.60
CA PHE A 26 -11.77 1.43 15.98
C PHE A 26 -13.08 1.67 16.76
N TRP A 27 -14.20 1.12 16.30
CA TRP A 27 -15.53 1.40 16.84
C TRP A 27 -16.01 0.40 17.89
N ILE A 28 -15.41 -0.78 17.98
CA ILE A 28 -15.84 -1.83 18.92
C ILE A 28 -14.73 -2.12 19.92
N LEU A 29 -13.57 -2.59 19.46
CA LEU A 29 -12.51 -3.07 20.36
C LEU A 29 -11.93 -1.96 21.23
N GLN A 30 -11.63 -0.79 20.67
CA GLN A 30 -11.09 0.33 21.44
C GLN A 30 -12.06 0.86 22.51
N PRO A 31 -13.32 1.22 22.18
CA PRO A 31 -14.30 1.63 23.19
C PRO A 31 -14.55 0.55 24.24
N PHE A 32 -14.60 -0.72 23.83
CA PHE A 32 -14.73 -1.84 24.77
C PHE A 32 -13.54 -1.91 25.74
N PHE A 33 -12.31 -1.77 25.25
CA PHE A 33 -11.12 -1.77 26.10
C PHE A 33 -11.07 -0.59 27.08
N ILE A 34 -11.52 0.59 26.63
CA ILE A 34 -11.67 1.76 27.48
C ILE A 34 -12.74 1.51 28.55
N TYR A 35 -13.88 0.92 28.18
CA TYR A 35 -14.93 0.54 29.12
C TYR A 35 -14.43 -0.44 30.18
N LEU A 36 -13.61 -1.44 29.80
CA LEU A 36 -13.04 -2.41 30.75
C LEU A 36 -12.20 -1.75 31.86
N LEU A 37 -11.59 -0.58 31.62
CA LEU A 37 -10.86 0.17 32.66
C LEU A 37 -11.74 0.57 33.84
N PHE A 38 -13.07 0.63 33.64
CA PHE A 38 -14.05 0.99 34.67
C PHE A 38 -14.77 -0.22 35.27
N THR A 39 -14.25 -1.43 35.05
CA THR A 39 -14.81 -2.70 35.55
C THR A 39 -13.78 -3.45 36.40
N SER A 40 -14.17 -4.58 37.01
CA SER A 40 -13.21 -5.48 37.70
C SER A 40 -12.15 -6.08 36.76
N LEU A 41 -12.37 -6.00 35.44
CA LEU A 41 -11.43 -6.46 34.42
C LEU A 41 -10.39 -5.39 34.01
N TRP A 42 -10.32 -4.25 34.69
CA TRP A 42 -9.35 -3.18 34.43
C TRP A 42 -7.88 -3.62 34.34
N PRO A 43 -7.41 -4.71 35.02
CA PRO A 43 -6.01 -5.13 34.86
C PRO A 43 -5.67 -5.53 33.42
N LEU A 44 -6.63 -6.04 32.63
CA LEU A 44 -6.40 -6.43 31.24
C LEU A 44 -5.98 -5.26 30.34
N PRO A 45 -6.77 -4.16 30.23
CA PRO A 45 -6.35 -3.01 29.46
C PRO A 45 -5.11 -2.33 30.02
N VAL A 46 -4.93 -2.26 31.34
CA VAL A 46 -3.71 -1.66 31.92
C VAL A 46 -2.46 -2.44 31.52
N LEU A 47 -2.45 -3.77 31.63
CA LEU A 47 -1.31 -4.59 31.22
C LEU A 47 -0.98 -4.41 29.73
N TYR A 48 -2.02 -4.38 28.88
CA TYR A 48 -1.84 -4.11 27.46
C TYR A 48 -1.27 -2.71 27.20
N PHE A 49 -1.78 -1.66 27.85
CA PHE A 49 -1.26 -0.30 27.65
C PHE A 49 0.17 -0.16 28.15
N VAL A 50 0.52 -0.76 29.29
CA VAL A 50 1.90 -0.82 29.78
C VAL A 50 2.80 -1.48 28.74
N TRP A 51 2.42 -2.66 28.23
CA TRP A 51 3.15 -3.32 27.15
C TRP A 51 3.26 -2.43 25.91
N PHE A 52 2.17 -1.81 25.47
CA PHE A 52 2.11 -0.93 24.30
C PHE A 52 3.07 0.27 24.42
N PHE A 53 3.20 0.87 25.60
CA PHE A 53 4.15 1.96 25.86
C PHE A 53 5.60 1.47 25.91
N LEU A 54 5.88 0.33 26.55
CA LEU A 54 7.22 -0.28 26.53
C LEU A 54 7.65 -0.65 25.11
N ASP A 55 6.67 -1.03 24.30
CA ASP A 55 6.83 -1.51 22.95
C ASP A 55 6.78 -0.40 21.88
N TRP A 56 6.70 0.87 22.28
CA TRP A 56 6.37 1.99 21.41
C TRP A 56 7.22 2.08 20.13
N LYS A 57 8.50 1.71 20.20
CA LYS A 57 9.47 1.83 19.09
C LYS A 57 9.46 0.70 18.07
N THR A 58 8.79 -0.42 18.33
CA THR A 58 8.79 -1.58 17.43
C THR A 58 8.32 -1.28 15.98
N PRO A 59 7.34 -0.40 15.71
CA PRO A 59 6.97 -0.05 14.33
C PRO A 59 8.07 0.65 13.54
N GLU A 60 9.00 1.30 14.24
CA GLU A 60 10.18 1.96 13.66
C GLU A 60 11.38 1.01 13.55
N GLN A 61 11.24 -0.25 14.00
CA GLN A 61 12.31 -1.25 14.07
C GLN A 61 11.93 -2.55 13.33
N GLY A 62 11.20 -2.42 12.22
CA GLY A 62 10.80 -3.55 11.36
C GLY A 62 9.51 -4.27 11.77
N GLY A 63 8.90 -3.89 12.89
CA GLY A 63 7.60 -4.38 13.32
C GLY A 63 7.59 -5.85 13.78
N ARG A 64 6.42 -6.48 13.73
CA ARG A 64 6.20 -7.88 14.13
C ARG A 64 5.40 -8.65 13.09
N ARG A 65 6.08 -9.13 12.07
CA ARG A 65 5.48 -9.92 10.99
C ARG A 65 5.04 -11.29 11.51
N SER A 66 3.81 -11.70 11.19
CA SER A 66 3.26 -13.01 11.55
C SER A 66 3.04 -13.85 10.30
N ALA A 67 3.76 -14.97 10.19
CA ALA A 67 3.55 -15.91 9.10
C ALA A 67 2.11 -16.43 9.07
N TRP A 68 1.50 -16.67 10.24
CA TRP A 68 0.11 -17.13 10.34
C TRP A 68 -0.88 -16.11 9.76
N VAL A 69 -0.81 -14.84 10.18
CA VAL A 69 -1.70 -13.79 9.67
C VAL A 69 -1.53 -13.60 8.16
N ARG A 70 -0.30 -13.64 7.65
CA ARG A 70 -0.01 -13.47 6.23
C ARG A 70 -0.50 -14.61 5.34
N ASN A 71 -0.79 -15.78 5.93
CA ASN A 71 -1.30 -16.98 5.25
C ASN A 71 -2.80 -17.22 5.51
N TRP A 72 -3.54 -16.25 6.07
CA TRP A 72 -4.99 -16.42 6.24
C TRP A 72 -5.71 -16.66 4.91
N CYS A 73 -6.67 -17.59 4.92
CA CYS A 73 -7.46 -17.96 3.75
C CYS A 73 -8.22 -16.76 3.13
N ALA A 74 -8.60 -15.78 3.95
CA ALA A 74 -9.24 -14.54 3.50
C ALA A 74 -8.46 -13.85 2.37
N TRP A 75 -7.11 -13.83 2.44
CA TRP A 75 -6.28 -13.19 1.42
C TRP A 75 -6.32 -13.93 0.08
N THR A 76 -6.43 -15.26 0.11
CA THR A 76 -6.60 -16.07 -1.11
C THR A 76 -7.94 -15.73 -1.78
N HIS A 77 -9.01 -15.55 -0.99
CA HIS A 77 -10.30 -15.13 -1.54
C HIS A 77 -10.27 -13.72 -2.16
N ILE A 78 -9.53 -12.77 -1.58
CA ILE A 78 -9.32 -11.44 -2.17
C ILE A 78 -8.55 -11.56 -3.48
N LYS A 79 -7.46 -12.33 -3.48
CA LYS A 79 -6.62 -12.57 -4.66
C LYS A 79 -7.42 -13.21 -5.79
N ASP A 80 -8.20 -14.25 -5.52
CA ASP A 80 -9.01 -14.96 -6.53
C ASP A 80 -10.22 -14.15 -7.00
N TYR A 81 -10.65 -13.17 -6.21
CA TYR A 81 -11.74 -12.27 -6.58
C TYR A 81 -11.33 -11.23 -7.64
N PHE A 82 -10.11 -10.71 -7.54
CA PHE A 82 -9.51 -9.73 -8.45
C PHE A 82 -8.49 -10.33 -9.43
N PRO A 83 -8.50 -11.65 -9.64
CA PRO A 83 -7.34 -12.40 -10.16
C PRO A 83 -5.96 -11.73 -9.97
N ILE A 84 -5.54 -11.48 -8.72
CA ILE A 84 -4.31 -10.72 -8.43
C ILE A 84 -3.08 -11.54 -8.78
N THR A 85 -2.17 -10.96 -9.56
CA THR A 85 -0.88 -11.56 -9.91
C THR A 85 0.27 -10.57 -9.72
N ILE A 86 1.46 -11.13 -9.51
CA ILE A 86 2.72 -10.40 -9.46
C ILE A 86 3.71 -11.03 -10.42
N GLN A 87 4.40 -10.20 -11.20
CA GLN A 87 5.39 -10.59 -12.18
C GLN A 87 6.68 -9.82 -11.92
N LYS A 88 7.82 -10.49 -12.06
CA LYS A 88 9.14 -9.85 -11.96
C LYS A 88 9.79 -9.85 -13.34
N THR A 89 10.43 -8.75 -13.71
CA THR A 89 11.23 -8.69 -14.94
C THR A 89 12.66 -9.19 -14.72
N LYS A 90 13.14 -9.14 -13.47
CA LYS A 90 14.46 -9.60 -13.02
C LYS A 90 14.39 -10.19 -11.62
N ASP A 91 15.37 -11.01 -11.30
CA ASP A 91 15.59 -11.46 -9.92
C ASP A 91 16.11 -10.33 -9.04
N LEU A 92 15.70 -10.35 -7.77
CA LEU A 92 16.23 -9.49 -6.73
C LEU A 92 17.16 -10.35 -5.86
N SER A 93 18.44 -9.97 -5.80
CA SER A 93 19.43 -10.64 -4.95
C SER A 93 19.16 -10.33 -3.46
N PRO A 94 19.14 -11.34 -2.57
CA PRO A 94 19.00 -11.11 -1.13
C PRO A 94 20.24 -10.45 -0.49
N GLU A 95 21.31 -10.22 -1.27
CA GLU A 95 22.51 -9.49 -0.83
C GLU A 95 22.31 -7.97 -0.78
N HIS A 96 21.23 -7.47 -1.40
CA HIS A 96 20.94 -6.04 -1.46
C HIS A 96 19.63 -5.69 -0.76
N ASN A 97 19.54 -4.45 -0.30
CA ASN A 97 18.29 -3.86 0.13
C ASN A 97 17.69 -3.03 -1.00
N TYR A 98 16.37 -2.93 -1.01
CA TYR A 98 15.60 -2.35 -2.09
C TYR A 98 14.61 -1.34 -1.56
N LEU A 99 14.47 -0.24 -2.29
CA LEU A 99 13.40 0.72 -2.08
C LEU A 99 12.54 0.76 -3.34
N MET A 100 11.32 0.26 -3.22
CA MET A 100 10.37 0.08 -4.31
C MET A 100 9.35 1.21 -4.31
N GLY A 101 9.19 1.89 -5.45
CA GLY A 101 8.06 2.78 -5.65
C GLY A 101 6.87 1.99 -6.18
N VAL A 102 5.78 1.97 -5.42
CA VAL A 102 4.53 1.28 -5.78
C VAL A 102 3.59 2.29 -6.44
N HIS A 103 3.16 2.00 -7.66
CA HIS A 103 2.31 2.87 -8.48
C HIS A 103 1.22 2.06 -9.20
N PRO A 104 0.03 2.63 -9.47
CA PRO A 104 -0.55 3.76 -8.77
C PRO A 104 -0.98 3.37 -7.34
N HIS A 105 -1.37 4.34 -6.51
CA HIS A 105 -1.93 4.09 -5.18
C HIS A 105 -3.28 3.37 -5.26
N GLY A 106 -4.18 3.78 -6.16
CA GLY A 106 -5.58 3.34 -6.09
C GLY A 106 -6.28 3.78 -4.80
N LEU A 107 -7.50 3.31 -4.56
CA LEU A 107 -8.26 3.66 -3.35
C LEU A 107 -7.83 2.84 -2.11
N LEU A 108 -7.81 1.50 -2.25
CA LEU A 108 -7.51 0.57 -1.16
C LEU A 108 -6.23 -0.25 -1.39
N THR A 109 -5.48 -0.03 -2.49
CA THR A 109 -4.20 -0.70 -2.76
C THR A 109 -4.27 -2.24 -2.70
N PHE A 110 -5.31 -2.88 -3.25
CA PHE A 110 -5.53 -4.33 -3.13
C PHE A 110 -4.37 -5.16 -3.71
N GLY A 111 -3.81 -4.74 -4.84
CA GLY A 111 -2.66 -5.37 -5.46
C GLY A 111 -1.45 -5.31 -4.55
N ALA A 112 -1.05 -4.11 -4.13
CA ALA A 112 0.09 -3.92 -3.22
C ALA A 112 -0.10 -4.67 -1.89
N PHE A 113 -1.32 -4.66 -1.34
CA PHE A 113 -1.65 -5.39 -0.12
C PHE A 113 -1.45 -6.90 -0.30
N CYS A 114 -2.08 -7.51 -1.30
CA CYS A 114 -1.97 -8.95 -1.50
C CYS A 114 -0.53 -9.37 -1.84
N ASN A 115 0.16 -8.56 -2.64
CA ASN A 115 1.51 -8.86 -3.11
C ASN A 115 2.60 -8.68 -2.05
N PHE A 116 2.55 -7.61 -1.26
CA PHE A 116 3.65 -7.25 -0.37
C PHE A 116 3.35 -7.50 1.11
N CYS A 117 2.07 -7.58 1.50
CA CYS A 117 1.69 -7.79 2.90
C CYS A 117 1.30 -9.25 3.19
N THR A 118 0.97 -10.06 2.19
CA THR A 118 0.47 -11.44 2.40
C THR A 118 1.30 -12.46 1.63
N GLU A 119 0.97 -13.75 1.76
CA GLU A 119 1.51 -14.81 0.92
C GLU A 119 0.51 -15.28 -0.16
N ALA A 120 -0.62 -14.58 -0.36
CA ALA A 120 -1.70 -15.01 -1.26
C ALA A 120 -1.23 -15.16 -2.72
N THR A 121 -0.28 -14.34 -3.17
CA THR A 121 0.34 -14.43 -4.50
C THR A 121 1.67 -15.20 -4.49
N GLY A 122 2.07 -15.77 -3.36
CA GLY A 122 3.30 -16.55 -3.24
C GLY A 122 4.58 -15.71 -3.33
N PHE A 123 4.58 -14.49 -2.79
CA PHE A 123 5.71 -13.55 -2.87
C PHE A 123 7.05 -14.21 -2.51
N SER A 124 7.10 -14.97 -1.42
CA SER A 124 8.32 -15.66 -0.97
C SER A 124 8.89 -16.68 -1.96
N LYS A 125 8.05 -17.25 -2.84
CA LYS A 125 8.49 -18.14 -3.91
C LYS A 125 9.00 -17.38 -5.13
N ILE A 126 8.41 -16.21 -5.41
CA ILE A 126 8.76 -15.38 -6.55
C ILE A 126 10.05 -14.59 -6.28
N PHE A 127 10.25 -14.13 -5.04
CA PHE A 127 11.44 -13.41 -4.59
C PHE A 127 12.07 -14.13 -3.40
N PRO A 128 12.76 -15.26 -3.64
CA PRO A 128 13.37 -16.04 -2.56
C PRO A 128 14.42 -15.21 -1.81
N GLY A 129 14.36 -15.24 -0.48
CA GLY A 129 15.27 -14.48 0.38
C GLY A 129 14.94 -12.99 0.53
N ILE A 130 13.90 -12.49 -0.15
CA ILE A 130 13.46 -11.09 -0.01
C ILE A 130 12.34 -10.97 1.01
N THR A 131 12.47 -10.00 1.92
CA THR A 131 11.45 -9.66 2.92
C THR A 131 10.74 -8.36 2.53
N PRO A 132 9.45 -8.42 2.13
CA PRO A 132 8.71 -7.23 1.75
C PRO A 132 8.16 -6.50 2.97
N HIS A 133 8.26 -5.16 2.93
CA HIS A 133 7.70 -4.24 3.89
C HIS A 133 6.97 -3.12 3.17
N LEU A 134 5.63 -3.18 3.13
CA LEU A 134 4.84 -2.06 2.61
C LEU A 134 4.78 -0.94 3.66
N ALA A 135 5.15 0.28 3.27
CA ALA A 135 5.19 1.43 4.16
C ALA A 135 3.87 2.22 4.09
N THR A 136 3.29 2.52 5.26
CA THR A 136 2.07 3.32 5.38
C THR A 136 2.21 4.44 6.42
N LEU A 137 1.19 5.28 6.53
CA LEU A 137 1.17 6.44 7.41
C LEU A 137 1.50 6.07 8.87
N SER A 138 2.50 6.73 9.45
CA SER A 138 3.00 6.48 10.81
C SER A 138 1.93 6.63 11.90
N TRP A 139 0.90 7.44 11.65
CA TRP A 139 -0.20 7.67 12.58
C TRP A 139 -0.95 6.38 12.94
N PHE A 140 -1.12 5.45 12.00
CA PHE A 140 -1.81 4.19 12.27
C PHE A 140 -1.10 3.33 13.31
N PHE A 141 0.22 3.49 13.46
CA PHE A 141 1.01 2.76 14.45
C PHE A 141 0.93 3.37 15.86
N LYS A 142 0.19 4.46 16.05
CA LYS A 142 -0.12 5.02 17.38
C LYS A 142 -1.48 4.57 17.91
N ILE A 143 -2.25 3.83 17.10
CA ILE A 143 -3.60 3.40 17.41
C ILE A 143 -3.56 1.94 17.90
N PRO A 144 -3.99 1.64 19.14
CA PRO A 144 -4.08 0.29 19.66
C PRO A 144 -4.86 -0.67 18.75
N PHE A 145 -4.42 -1.92 18.68
CA PHE A 145 -4.92 -3.02 17.84
C PHE A 145 -4.67 -2.84 16.34
N VAL A 146 -4.87 -1.62 15.82
CA VAL A 146 -4.58 -1.27 14.42
C VAL A 146 -3.10 -1.45 14.11
N ARG A 147 -2.24 -0.96 15.00
CA ARG A 147 -0.78 -1.10 14.95
C ARG A 147 -0.37 -2.58 14.87
N GLU A 148 -0.89 -3.42 15.75
CA GLU A 148 -0.59 -4.84 15.84
C GLU A 148 -1.06 -5.57 14.58
N TYR A 149 -2.25 -5.25 14.10
CA TYR A 149 -2.79 -5.82 12.87
C TYR A 149 -1.99 -5.45 11.62
N LEU A 150 -1.51 -4.21 11.53
CA LEU A 150 -0.62 -3.76 10.45
C LEU A 150 0.73 -4.48 10.50
N MET A 151 1.37 -4.49 11.66
CA MET A 151 2.67 -5.14 11.86
C MET A 151 2.60 -6.65 11.59
N ALA A 152 1.53 -7.31 12.00
CA ALA A 152 1.31 -8.75 11.75
C ALA A 152 1.35 -9.09 10.26
N LYS A 153 0.96 -8.15 9.39
CA LYS A 153 0.99 -8.28 7.93
C LYS A 153 2.32 -7.81 7.31
N GLY A 154 3.31 -7.45 8.13
CA GLY A 154 4.60 -6.93 7.68
C GLY A 154 4.57 -5.48 7.22
N VAL A 155 3.47 -4.75 7.45
CA VAL A 155 3.37 -3.33 7.12
C VAL A 155 4.22 -2.53 8.12
N CYS A 156 4.98 -1.56 7.60
CA CYS A 156 5.86 -0.70 8.39
C CYS A 156 5.45 0.78 8.28
N SER A 157 6.04 1.60 9.14
CA SER A 157 5.87 3.06 9.08
C SER A 157 6.67 3.64 7.90
N VAL A 158 6.07 4.60 7.18
CA VAL A 158 6.76 5.40 6.15
C VAL A 158 7.64 6.52 6.73
N SER A 159 7.88 6.50 8.05
CA SER A 159 8.79 7.46 8.69
C SER A 159 10.25 7.20 8.29
N GLN A 160 11.05 8.26 8.26
CA GLN A 160 12.47 8.14 7.94
C GLN A 160 13.21 7.16 8.89
N PRO A 161 13.02 7.18 10.23
CA PRO A 161 13.69 6.22 11.12
C PRO A 161 13.36 4.77 10.81
N ALA A 162 12.10 4.46 10.45
CA ALA A 162 11.67 3.10 10.13
C ALA A 162 12.32 2.59 8.84
N ILE A 163 12.36 3.43 7.79
CA ILE A 163 12.99 3.09 6.53
C ILE A 163 14.51 2.96 6.72
N ASP A 164 15.13 3.89 7.46
CA ASP A 164 16.56 3.83 7.76
C ASP A 164 16.93 2.56 8.51
N TYR A 165 16.13 2.16 9.51
CA TYR A 165 16.34 0.92 10.24
C TYR A 165 16.31 -0.30 9.30
N LEU A 166 15.26 -0.42 8.48
CA LEU A 166 15.10 -1.54 7.53
C LEU A 166 16.21 -1.61 6.49
N LEU A 167 16.73 -0.46 6.03
CA LEU A 167 17.80 -0.43 5.03
C LEU A 167 19.21 -0.60 5.62
N SER A 168 19.36 -0.44 6.94
CA SER A 168 20.64 -0.57 7.64
C SER A 168 20.81 -1.87 8.44
N HIS A 169 19.72 -2.59 8.74
CA HIS A 169 19.75 -3.80 9.55
C HIS A 169 19.42 -5.04 8.70
N GLY A 170 20.46 -5.76 8.29
CA GLY A 170 20.36 -6.94 7.44
C GLY A 170 20.29 -6.61 5.95
N THR A 171 20.22 -7.66 5.13
CA THR A 171 20.07 -7.58 3.67
C THR A 171 18.79 -8.28 3.22
N GLY A 172 18.38 -8.07 1.96
CA GLY A 172 17.18 -8.68 1.39
C GLY A 172 15.88 -7.98 1.80
N ASN A 173 15.95 -6.80 2.42
CA ASN A 173 14.75 -6.02 2.76
C ASN A 173 14.27 -5.26 1.52
N LEU A 174 12.97 -5.37 1.22
CA LEU A 174 12.29 -4.63 0.15
C LEU A 174 11.24 -3.71 0.76
N VAL A 175 11.56 -2.41 0.83
CA VAL A 175 10.64 -1.40 1.39
C VAL A 175 9.82 -0.80 0.26
N GLY A 176 8.53 -1.13 0.20
CA GLY A 176 7.57 -0.58 -0.76
C GLY A 176 6.96 0.72 -0.27
N ILE A 177 7.09 1.80 -1.04
CA ILE A 177 6.51 3.11 -0.74
C ILE A 177 5.53 3.47 -1.85
N VAL A 178 4.28 3.77 -1.47
CA VAL A 178 3.31 4.33 -2.41
C VAL A 178 3.59 5.83 -2.56
N VAL A 179 4.40 6.18 -3.56
CA VAL A 179 5.08 7.49 -3.63
C VAL A 179 4.11 8.66 -3.79
N GLY A 180 3.04 8.49 -4.58
CA GLY A 180 2.00 9.50 -4.75
C GLY A 180 1.20 9.76 -3.48
N GLY A 181 1.19 8.78 -2.57
CA GLY A 181 0.49 8.83 -1.29
C GLY A 181 -0.97 9.25 -1.45
N VAL A 182 -1.48 10.00 -0.48
CA VAL A 182 -2.90 10.37 -0.48
C VAL A 182 -3.29 11.36 -1.59
N GLY A 183 -2.31 12.08 -2.18
CA GLY A 183 -2.60 12.95 -3.31
C GLY A 183 -3.06 12.15 -4.53
N GLU A 184 -2.44 10.99 -4.75
CA GLU A 184 -2.78 10.10 -5.87
C GLU A 184 -4.05 9.30 -5.57
N ALA A 185 -4.25 8.87 -4.33
CA ALA A 185 -5.48 8.20 -3.89
C ALA A 185 -6.75 9.06 -4.08
N LEU A 186 -6.62 10.39 -4.03
CA LEU A 186 -7.73 11.31 -4.31
C LEU A 186 -8.09 11.44 -5.78
N GLN A 187 -7.18 11.06 -6.66
CA GLN A 187 -7.32 11.16 -8.10
C GLN A 187 -7.38 9.76 -8.72
N SER A 188 -7.73 8.75 -7.92
CA SER A 188 -7.84 7.35 -8.32
C SER A 188 -9.15 7.13 -9.07
N VAL A 189 -9.18 7.56 -10.32
CA VAL A 189 -10.30 7.30 -11.23
C VAL A 189 -9.89 6.30 -12.31
N PRO A 190 -10.82 5.44 -12.79
CA PRO A 190 -10.50 4.42 -13.79
C PRO A 190 -9.85 4.99 -15.05
N ASN A 191 -8.96 4.21 -15.67
CA ASN A 191 -8.22 4.54 -16.89
C ASN A 191 -7.27 5.74 -16.77
N THR A 192 -6.90 6.15 -15.56
CA THR A 192 -5.89 7.20 -15.38
C THR A 192 -4.49 6.62 -15.16
N THR A 193 -3.53 7.20 -15.89
CA THR A 193 -2.10 6.85 -15.82
C THR A 193 -1.30 8.06 -15.37
N THR A 194 -1.88 8.85 -14.48
CA THR A 194 -1.26 10.07 -13.94
C THR A 194 -0.77 9.78 -12.53
N LEU A 195 0.54 9.88 -12.33
CA LEU A 195 1.19 9.60 -11.05
C LEU A 195 1.75 10.87 -10.44
N ILE A 196 1.61 11.02 -9.11
CA ILE A 196 2.23 12.13 -8.38
C ILE A 196 3.65 11.73 -8.01
N LEU A 197 4.59 12.02 -8.89
CA LEU A 197 5.98 11.57 -8.78
C LEU A 197 7.00 12.68 -9.04
N ARG A 198 6.71 13.67 -9.90
CA ARG A 198 7.72 14.61 -10.45
C ARG A 198 8.48 15.37 -9.35
N LYS A 199 7.79 15.72 -8.27
CA LYS A 199 8.36 16.43 -7.11
C LYS A 199 8.73 15.53 -5.92
N ARG A 200 8.44 14.23 -5.99
CA ARG A 200 8.58 13.28 -4.87
C ARG A 200 9.94 12.61 -4.84
N LYS A 201 11.00 13.39 -4.61
CA LYS A 201 12.39 12.90 -4.67
C LYS A 201 12.94 12.27 -3.36
N GLY A 202 12.15 12.28 -2.29
CA GLY A 202 12.60 11.83 -0.96
C GLY A 202 13.06 10.38 -0.92
N PHE A 203 12.31 9.48 -1.57
CA PHE A 203 12.62 8.05 -1.60
C PHE A 203 13.95 7.75 -2.32
N VAL A 204 14.26 8.49 -3.39
CA VAL A 204 15.55 8.40 -4.11
C VAL A 204 16.70 8.87 -3.23
N ARG A 205 16.50 9.95 -2.48
CA ARG A 205 17.49 10.44 -1.51
C ARG A 205 17.79 9.36 -0.46
N THR A 206 16.76 8.77 0.14
CA THR A 206 16.92 7.70 1.12
C THR A 206 17.62 6.48 0.52
N ALA A 207 17.26 6.08 -0.71
CA ALA A 207 17.91 4.97 -1.39
C ALA A 207 19.42 5.22 -1.60
N LEU A 208 19.82 6.43 -2.04
CA LEU A 208 21.22 6.83 -2.15
C LEU A 208 21.95 6.81 -0.79
N GLN A 209 21.31 7.26 0.28
CA GLN A 209 21.93 7.28 1.62
C GLN A 209 22.30 5.90 2.14
N HIS A 210 21.51 4.89 1.78
CA HIS A 210 21.73 3.50 2.21
C HIS A 210 22.40 2.62 1.15
N GLY A 211 22.54 3.09 -0.09
CA GLY A 211 22.95 2.24 -1.22
C GLY A 211 21.89 1.20 -1.58
N ALA A 212 20.62 1.47 -1.26
CA ALA A 212 19.52 0.58 -1.59
C ALA A 212 19.13 0.75 -3.07
N HIS A 213 18.90 -0.36 -3.77
CA HIS A 213 18.54 -0.31 -5.18
C HIS A 213 17.09 0.17 -5.34
N LEU A 214 16.84 1.03 -6.32
CA LEU A 214 15.47 1.49 -6.61
C LEU A 214 14.75 0.46 -7.48
N VAL A 215 13.50 0.16 -7.17
CA VAL A 215 12.70 -0.79 -7.96
C VAL A 215 11.43 -0.10 -8.47
N PRO A 216 11.32 0.17 -9.79
CA PRO A 216 10.09 0.70 -10.36
C PRO A 216 9.04 -0.40 -10.40
N THR A 217 7.83 -0.13 -9.90
CA THR A 217 6.73 -1.10 -9.88
C THR A 217 5.44 -0.45 -10.31
N PHE A 218 4.72 -1.10 -11.22
CA PHE A 218 3.43 -0.62 -11.71
C PHE A 218 2.35 -1.70 -11.57
N THR A 219 1.17 -1.31 -11.10
CA THR A 219 0.01 -2.20 -10.90
C THR A 219 -1.13 -1.81 -11.83
N PHE A 220 -1.35 -2.62 -12.86
CA PHE A 220 -2.47 -2.47 -13.79
C PHE A 220 -3.76 -2.97 -13.14
N GLY A 221 -4.89 -2.29 -13.40
CA GLY A 221 -6.20 -2.66 -12.86
C GLY A 221 -6.52 -2.08 -11.48
N GLU A 222 -5.54 -1.52 -10.77
CA GLU A 222 -5.68 -1.03 -9.39
C GLU A 222 -6.64 0.16 -9.27
N THR A 223 -6.72 1.02 -10.29
CA THR A 223 -7.59 2.21 -10.31
C THR A 223 -9.00 1.88 -10.82
N GLU A 224 -9.20 0.73 -11.42
CA GLU A 224 -10.44 0.33 -12.10
C GLU A 224 -11.42 -0.40 -11.17
N VAL A 225 -10.97 -0.84 -9.98
CA VAL A 225 -11.79 -1.66 -9.06
C VAL A 225 -12.87 -0.88 -8.32
N TYR A 226 -12.88 0.45 -8.43
CA TYR A 226 -13.89 1.34 -7.87
C TYR A 226 -14.05 2.59 -8.74
N ASP A 227 -15.24 3.17 -8.70
CA ASP A 227 -15.47 4.53 -9.16
C ASP A 227 -15.32 5.51 -7.98
N GLN A 228 -14.62 6.61 -8.20
CA GLN A 228 -14.45 7.66 -7.20
C GLN A 228 -15.17 8.94 -7.63
N VAL A 229 -15.90 9.55 -6.70
CA VAL A 229 -16.51 10.86 -6.92
C VAL A 229 -15.45 11.94 -6.71
N LEU A 230 -15.10 12.63 -7.78
CA LEU A 230 -14.23 13.81 -7.74
C LEU A 230 -15.05 15.08 -7.51
N PHE A 231 -14.67 15.83 -6.50
CA PHE A 231 -15.33 17.09 -6.17
C PHE A 231 -14.59 18.27 -6.83
N HIS A 232 -15.34 19.13 -7.52
CA HIS A 232 -14.78 20.34 -8.11
C HIS A 232 -14.13 21.23 -7.03
N LYS A 233 -13.02 21.91 -7.35
CA LYS A 233 -12.23 22.68 -6.36
C LYS A 233 -13.06 23.73 -5.61
N ASP A 234 -14.04 24.31 -6.29
CA ASP A 234 -14.91 25.35 -5.72
C ASP A 234 -16.08 24.79 -4.89
N SER A 235 -16.30 23.47 -4.92
CA SER A 235 -17.38 22.83 -4.20
C SER A 235 -17.17 22.83 -2.68
N TRP A 236 -18.27 22.86 -1.93
CA TRP A 236 -18.26 22.76 -0.48
C TRP A 236 -17.62 21.45 0.00
N MET A 237 -17.88 20.35 -0.71
CA MET A 237 -17.31 19.05 -0.36
C MET A 237 -15.79 19.01 -0.55
N HIS A 238 -15.25 19.63 -1.61
CA HIS A 238 -13.81 19.74 -1.79
C HIS A 238 -13.15 20.57 -0.67
N LYS A 239 -13.80 21.67 -0.25
CA LYS A 239 -13.35 22.48 0.89
C LYS A 239 -13.38 21.68 2.20
N PHE A 240 -14.44 20.90 2.43
CA PHE A 240 -14.54 19.99 3.58
C PHE A 240 -13.44 18.93 3.57
N GLN A 241 -13.23 18.23 2.44
CA GLN A 241 -12.14 17.23 2.30
C GLN A 241 -10.77 17.85 2.57
N SER A 242 -10.54 19.08 2.09
CA SER A 242 -9.28 19.80 2.31
C SER A 242 -9.07 20.16 3.77
N CYS A 243 -10.12 20.63 4.45
CA CYS A 243 -10.10 20.91 5.89
C CYS A 243 -9.87 19.62 6.70
N PHE A 244 -10.63 18.56 6.42
CA PHE A 244 -10.51 17.26 7.06
C PHE A 244 -9.09 16.70 6.93
N ARG A 245 -8.50 16.76 5.72
CA ARG A 245 -7.09 16.40 5.51
C ARG A 245 -6.14 17.22 6.37
N SER A 246 -6.34 18.53 6.45
CA SER A 246 -5.46 19.39 7.25
C SER A 246 -5.49 19.05 8.73
N ILE A 247 -6.62 18.56 9.24
CA ILE A 247 -6.80 18.19 10.66
C ILE A 247 -6.26 16.78 10.92
N PHE A 248 -6.70 15.81 10.12
CA PHE A 248 -6.49 14.39 10.42
C PHE A 248 -5.32 13.75 9.66
N GLY A 249 -4.78 14.42 8.64
CA GLY A 249 -3.66 13.91 7.84
C GLY A 249 -4.03 12.78 6.87
N PHE A 250 -5.29 12.36 6.82
CA PHE A 250 -5.85 11.44 5.83
C PHE A 250 -7.11 12.02 5.20
N TYR A 251 -7.55 11.45 4.07
CA TYR A 251 -8.65 11.99 3.29
C TYR A 251 -9.93 11.16 3.42
N PHE A 252 -11.06 11.85 3.29
CA PHE A 252 -12.36 11.24 3.10
C PHE A 252 -12.63 11.09 1.60
N CYS A 253 -12.59 9.87 1.08
CA CYS A 253 -12.94 9.58 -0.31
C CYS A 253 -14.38 9.05 -0.40
N VAL A 254 -15.16 9.60 -1.33
CA VAL A 254 -16.46 9.03 -1.69
C VAL A 254 -16.27 8.18 -2.93
N PHE A 255 -16.52 6.89 -2.80
CA PHE A 255 -16.34 5.91 -3.86
C PHE A 255 -17.46 4.87 -3.80
N TYR A 256 -17.67 4.20 -4.93
CA TYR A 256 -18.65 3.13 -5.05
C TYR A 256 -18.16 2.09 -6.06
N GLY A 257 -18.70 0.90 -5.92
CA GLY A 257 -18.59 -0.17 -6.90
C GLY A 257 -19.92 -0.87 -6.99
N ARG A 258 -19.93 -2.18 -6.82
CA ARG A 258 -21.14 -3.00 -6.87
C ARG A 258 -21.75 -3.24 -5.49
N GLY A 259 -23.05 -3.48 -5.46
CA GLY A 259 -23.78 -3.95 -4.28
C GLY A 259 -23.89 -5.47 -4.23
N PHE A 260 -24.58 -5.97 -3.21
CA PHE A 260 -24.79 -7.41 -3.01
C PHE A 260 -25.82 -8.00 -3.98
N ARG A 261 -26.67 -7.17 -4.60
CA ARG A 261 -27.64 -7.59 -5.63
C ARG A 261 -27.10 -7.27 -7.02
N GLN A 262 -27.48 -8.07 -8.01
CA GLN A 262 -26.97 -7.91 -9.37
C GLN A 262 -27.44 -6.56 -9.93
N GLY A 263 -26.51 -5.79 -10.51
CA GLY A 263 -26.80 -4.46 -11.06
C GLY A 263 -26.98 -3.34 -10.03
N SER A 264 -26.89 -3.63 -8.72
CA SER A 264 -26.90 -2.60 -7.68
C SER A 264 -25.54 -1.94 -7.50
N THR A 265 -25.54 -0.66 -7.13
CA THR A 265 -24.36 0.09 -6.67
C THR A 265 -24.14 -0.13 -5.17
N GLY A 266 -22.88 -0.19 -4.73
CA GLY A 266 -22.55 -0.40 -3.31
C GLY A 266 -21.07 -0.23 -3.00
N LEU A 267 -20.61 -0.84 -1.91
CA LEU A 267 -19.21 -0.73 -1.45
C LEU A 267 -18.34 -1.92 -1.86
N LEU A 268 -18.88 -2.95 -2.52
CA LEU A 268 -18.05 -4.04 -3.03
C LEU A 268 -17.29 -3.54 -4.26
N PRO A 269 -16.01 -3.89 -4.40
CA PRO A 269 -15.23 -3.50 -5.57
C PRO A 269 -15.69 -4.25 -6.83
N TYR A 270 -15.34 -3.75 -8.01
CA TYR A 270 -15.51 -4.47 -9.27
C TYR A 270 -14.54 -5.67 -9.34
N SER A 271 -14.97 -6.77 -9.97
CA SER A 271 -14.16 -7.99 -10.10
C SER A 271 -13.32 -7.87 -11.37
N LEU A 272 -12.24 -7.10 -11.28
CA LEU A 272 -11.32 -6.84 -12.38
C LEU A 272 -9.93 -7.39 -12.06
N PRO A 273 -9.19 -7.92 -13.04
CA PRO A 273 -7.82 -8.36 -12.87
C PRO A 273 -6.91 -7.24 -12.33
N ILE A 274 -6.07 -7.55 -11.34
CA ILE A 274 -5.02 -6.65 -10.87
C ILE A 274 -3.66 -7.32 -11.10
N VAL A 275 -2.78 -6.66 -11.87
CA VAL A 275 -1.47 -7.22 -12.23
C VAL A 275 -0.37 -6.26 -11.83
N THR A 276 0.47 -6.66 -10.88
CA THR A 276 1.66 -5.91 -10.49
C THR A 276 2.88 -6.40 -11.26
N VAL A 277 3.54 -5.51 -11.99
CA VAL A 277 4.83 -5.76 -12.64
C VAL A 277 5.92 -5.08 -11.83
N VAL A 278 6.84 -5.89 -11.29
CA VAL A 278 8.06 -5.46 -10.60
C VAL A 278 9.18 -5.36 -11.62
N GLY A 279 9.65 -4.14 -11.85
CA GLY A 279 10.69 -3.84 -12.82
C GLY A 279 12.10 -4.19 -12.36
N GLU A 280 13.06 -3.94 -13.25
CA GLU A 280 14.48 -4.19 -13.01
C GLU A 280 15.02 -3.22 -11.94
N PRO A 281 15.78 -3.71 -10.94
CA PRO A 281 16.36 -2.84 -9.93
C PRO A 281 17.40 -1.91 -10.56
N LEU A 282 17.34 -0.62 -10.25
CA LEU A 282 18.39 0.34 -10.55
C LEU A 282 19.43 0.32 -9.42
N PRO A 283 20.68 -0.08 -9.68
CA PRO A 283 21.74 -0.04 -8.68
C PRO A 283 22.12 1.40 -8.33
N LEU A 284 22.25 1.68 -7.04
CA LEU A 284 22.60 3.01 -6.53
C LEU A 284 23.88 2.92 -5.67
N PRO A 285 24.80 3.89 -5.79
CA PRO A 285 25.91 4.00 -4.86
C PRO A 285 25.40 4.44 -3.48
N LYS A 286 26.11 4.04 -2.42
CA LYS A 286 25.88 4.54 -1.07
C LYS A 286 26.58 5.88 -0.86
N ILE A 287 25.81 6.94 -0.61
CA ILE A 287 26.29 8.32 -0.45
C ILE A 287 25.54 8.96 0.71
N GLU A 288 26.22 9.22 1.83
CA GLU A 288 25.61 9.70 3.07
C GLU A 288 24.87 11.04 2.91
N LYS A 289 25.43 11.96 2.11
CA LYS A 289 24.89 13.30 1.86
C LYS A 289 24.78 13.56 0.35
N PRO A 290 23.81 12.96 -0.34
CA PRO A 290 23.69 13.08 -1.80
C PRO A 290 23.26 14.51 -2.19
N SER A 291 23.89 15.08 -3.22
CA SER A 291 23.53 16.41 -3.72
C SER A 291 22.14 16.40 -4.37
N GLN A 292 21.47 17.56 -4.42
CA GLN A 292 20.16 17.67 -5.08
C GLN A 292 20.21 17.31 -6.57
N GLU A 293 21.32 17.64 -7.23
CA GLU A 293 21.57 17.29 -8.63
C GLU A 293 21.63 15.78 -8.81
N MET A 294 22.37 15.08 -7.95
CA MET A 294 22.49 13.63 -7.99
C MET A 294 21.15 12.93 -7.71
N VAL A 295 20.43 13.39 -6.68
CA VAL A 295 19.06 12.92 -6.42
C VAL A 295 18.17 13.16 -7.64
N GLY A 296 18.28 14.32 -8.28
CA GLY A 296 17.57 14.65 -9.52
C GLY A 296 17.88 13.68 -10.66
N LYS A 297 19.17 13.39 -10.90
CA LYS A 297 19.64 12.45 -11.93
C LYS A 297 19.03 11.05 -11.73
N TYR A 298 19.17 10.47 -10.54
CA TYR A 298 18.64 9.13 -10.26
C TYR A 298 17.11 9.09 -10.25
N HIS A 299 16.45 10.19 -9.86
CA HIS A 299 15.01 10.32 -9.97
C HIS A 299 14.53 10.32 -11.43
N THR A 300 15.22 11.01 -12.34
CA THR A 300 14.93 10.95 -13.78
C THR A 300 15.12 9.53 -14.31
N LEU A 301 16.23 8.85 -13.97
CA LEU A 301 16.46 7.45 -14.37
C LEU A 301 15.35 6.51 -13.86
N TYR A 302 14.89 6.71 -12.63
CA TYR A 302 13.76 5.97 -12.06
C TYR A 302 12.46 6.21 -12.85
N MET A 303 12.15 7.48 -13.17
CA MET A 303 10.96 7.84 -13.95
C MET A 303 11.00 7.23 -15.36
N ASP A 304 12.15 7.28 -16.02
CA ASP A 304 12.36 6.70 -17.35
C ASP A 304 12.18 5.18 -17.32
N ALA A 305 12.74 4.51 -16.30
CA ALA A 305 12.57 3.07 -16.09
C ALA A 305 11.10 2.70 -15.83
N LEU A 306 10.37 3.51 -15.07
CA LEU A 306 8.94 3.30 -14.81
C LEU A 306 8.10 3.52 -16.08
N CYS A 307 8.38 4.54 -16.88
CA CYS A 307 7.73 4.74 -18.18
C CYS A 307 7.99 3.55 -19.11
N LYS A 308 9.24 3.12 -19.24
CA LYS A 308 9.60 1.95 -20.05
C LYS A 308 8.86 0.70 -19.59
N LEU A 309 8.81 0.45 -18.27
CA LEU A 309 8.10 -0.68 -17.69
C LEU A 309 6.60 -0.65 -18.05
N PHE A 310 5.98 0.53 -17.92
CA PHE A 310 4.58 0.73 -18.29
C PHE A 310 4.37 0.48 -19.78
N ASP A 311 5.14 1.13 -20.65
CA ASP A 311 4.99 1.04 -22.11
C ASP A 311 5.14 -0.39 -22.64
N GLN A 312 6.03 -1.19 -22.04
CA GLN A 312 6.24 -2.59 -22.40
C GLN A 312 5.05 -3.51 -22.10
N HIS A 313 4.22 -3.15 -21.11
CA HIS A 313 3.17 -4.04 -20.58
C HIS A 313 1.75 -3.49 -20.78
N LYS A 314 1.59 -2.21 -21.10
CA LYS A 314 0.29 -1.53 -21.11
C LYS A 314 -0.75 -2.19 -22.03
N THR A 315 -0.35 -2.61 -23.22
CA THR A 315 -1.28 -3.22 -24.20
C THR A 315 -1.71 -4.62 -23.77
N GLN A 316 -0.81 -5.39 -23.14
CA GLN A 316 -1.12 -6.70 -22.58
C GLN A 316 -2.21 -6.62 -21.49
N TYR A 317 -2.27 -5.52 -20.74
CA TYR A 317 -3.19 -5.33 -19.62
C TYR A 317 -4.32 -4.33 -19.91
N GLY A 318 -4.66 -4.16 -21.19
CA GLY A 318 -5.90 -3.47 -21.61
C GLY A 318 -5.79 -1.95 -21.75
N CYS A 319 -4.62 -1.35 -21.57
CA CYS A 319 -4.40 0.05 -21.92
C CYS A 319 -4.20 0.21 -23.44
N SER A 320 -4.56 1.37 -23.97
CA SER A 320 -4.31 1.67 -25.39
C SER A 320 -2.83 1.90 -25.68
N GLU A 321 -2.39 1.62 -26.91
CA GLU A 321 -1.01 1.85 -27.36
C GLU A 321 -0.58 3.32 -27.23
N ASN A 322 -1.51 4.24 -27.44
CA ASN A 322 -1.29 5.68 -27.34
C ASN A 322 -1.37 6.22 -25.90
N GLN A 323 -1.78 5.39 -24.93
CA GLN A 323 -1.85 5.81 -23.54
C GLN A 323 -0.44 6.02 -22.99
N LYS A 324 -0.24 7.16 -22.30
CA LYS A 324 1.05 7.55 -21.75
C LYS A 324 0.98 7.64 -20.24
N LEU A 325 2.09 7.31 -19.59
CA LEU A 325 2.29 7.59 -18.17
C LEU A 325 2.65 9.06 -18.00
N LEU A 326 1.88 9.78 -17.19
CA LEU A 326 2.07 11.20 -16.92
C LEU A 326 2.52 11.40 -15.47
N PHE A 327 3.48 12.31 -15.27
CA PHE A 327 4.01 12.61 -13.94
C PHE A 327 3.68 14.03 -13.52
N LEU A 328 2.97 14.17 -12.40
CA LEU A 328 2.64 15.43 -11.73
C LEU A 328 3.61 15.79 -10.61
#